data_AF-B3NZ31-F1
#
_entry.id   AF-B3NZ31-F1
#
_cell.length_a   1.000
_cell.length_b   1.000
_cell.length_c   1.000
_cell.angle_alpha   90.00
_cell.angle_beta   90.00
_cell.angle_gamma   90.00
#
_symmetry.space_group_name_H-M   'P 1'
#
loop_
_entity.id
_entity.type
_entity.pdbx_description
1 polymer ?
#
loop_
_entity_poly.entity_id
_entity_poly.type
_entity_poly.pdbx_seq_one_letter_code
_entity_poly.pdbx_strand_id
1 'polypeptide(L)'
;MNWATIIIAIILLLPASQQQSFGGLPRKVLSYNPTYDFWFFVPSGRPKVVTQNVQNAYWAARTKGGVCYTDLWFYCLTGIEIEE
;
A
#
# COMPACT_ATOMS: atom_id res chain seq x y z
N MET A 1 11.41 0.10 -55.52
CA MET A 1 11.28 1.31 -54.70
C MET A 1 11.12 0.84 -53.26
N ASN A 2 12.21 0.80 -52.51
CA ASN A 2 12.24 0.18 -51.18
C ASN A 2 11.85 1.23 -50.15
N TRP A 3 10.65 1.11 -49.59
CA TRP A 3 10.19 1.97 -48.51
C TRP A 3 10.59 1.33 -47.18
N ALA A 4 11.78 1.69 -46.69
CA ALA A 4 12.16 1.42 -45.31
C ALA A 4 11.31 2.32 -44.40
N THR A 5 10.28 1.76 -43.79
CA THR A 5 9.46 2.49 -42.80
C THR A 5 10.11 2.35 -41.43
N ILE A 6 10.73 3.43 -40.97
CA ILE A 6 11.27 3.54 -39.60
C ILE A 6 10.07 3.66 -38.66
N ILE A 7 9.76 2.59 -37.92
CA ILE A 7 8.76 2.65 -36.84
C ILE A 7 9.47 3.24 -35.61
N ILE A 8 9.13 4.49 -35.33
CA ILE A 8 9.63 5.29 -34.21
C ILE A 8 9.13 4.66 -32.91
N ALA A 9 10.07 4.28 -32.04
CA ALA A 9 9.80 3.77 -30.71
C ALA A 9 9.26 4.89 -29.79
N ILE A 10 7.95 4.96 -29.59
CA ILE A 10 7.30 5.91 -28.65
C ILE A 10 6.75 5.17 -27.40
N ILE A 11 7.19 3.94 -27.14
CA ILE A 11 6.64 3.11 -26.04
C ILE A 11 7.18 3.51 -24.65
N LEU A 12 8.14 4.43 -24.53
CA LEU A 12 8.78 4.78 -23.26
C LEU A 12 8.10 5.90 -22.44
N LEU A 13 6.94 6.41 -22.87
CA LEU A 13 6.20 7.46 -22.15
C LEU A 13 4.90 6.96 -21.52
N LEU A 14 4.81 5.68 -21.18
CA LEU A 14 3.77 5.24 -20.25
C LEU A 14 4.17 5.72 -18.85
N PRO A 15 3.41 6.63 -18.21
CA PRO A 15 3.67 6.96 -16.82
C PRO A 15 3.54 5.67 -16.01
N ALA A 16 4.60 5.27 -15.32
CA ALA A 16 4.66 4.14 -14.39
C ALA A 16 3.80 4.37 -13.13
N SER A 17 2.62 4.98 -13.28
CA SER A 17 1.74 5.46 -12.21
C SER A 17 0.54 4.55 -11.95
N GLN A 18 0.47 3.39 -12.60
CA GLN A 18 -0.57 2.40 -12.30
C GLN A 18 0.04 1.08 -11.82
N GLN A 19 0.73 1.13 -10.67
CA GLN A 19 0.61 0.04 -9.70
C GLN A 19 -0.71 0.22 -8.92
N GLN A 20 -1.82 0.38 -9.62
CA GLN A 20 -3.10 0.01 -9.05
C GLN A 20 -3.06 -1.51 -8.99
N SER A 21 -3.03 -2.05 -7.77
CA SER A 21 -3.12 -3.48 -7.52
C SER A 21 -4.38 -4.01 -8.20
N PHE A 22 -4.22 -4.53 -9.42
CA PHE A 22 -5.26 -5.11 -10.24
C PHE A 22 -5.79 -6.33 -9.48
N GLY A 23 -7.00 -6.23 -8.92
CA GLY A 23 -7.79 -7.37 -8.44
C GLY A 23 -7.95 -7.55 -6.92
N GLY A 24 -7.40 -6.68 -6.07
CA GLY A 24 -7.58 -6.76 -4.62
C GLY A 24 -8.54 -5.70 -4.08
N LEU A 25 -9.35 -6.03 -3.07
CA LEU A 25 -10.10 -5.05 -2.27
C LEU A 25 -9.19 -3.86 -1.91
N PRO A 26 -9.71 -2.61 -1.85
CA PRO A 26 -8.92 -1.43 -1.55
C PRO A 26 -8.26 -1.55 -0.17
N ARG A 27 -7.02 -2.04 -0.17
CA ARG A 27 -6.23 -2.32 1.03
C ARG A 27 -5.67 -1.01 1.57
N LYS A 28 -6.03 -0.66 2.80
CA LYS A 28 -5.52 0.52 3.49
C LYS A 28 -4.27 0.14 4.28
N VAL A 29 -3.15 0.80 4.02
CA VAL A 29 -1.89 0.54 4.77
C VAL A 29 -1.83 1.48 5.96
N LEU A 30 -1.65 0.94 7.16
CA LEU A 30 -1.48 1.71 8.39
C LEU A 30 -0.13 2.44 8.39
N SER A 31 -0.15 3.69 8.85
CA SER A 31 1.03 4.51 9.02
C SER A 31 0.87 5.41 10.26
N TYR A 32 2.00 5.83 10.81
CA TYR A 32 2.05 6.67 11.99
C TYR A 32 2.87 7.94 11.71
N ASN A 33 2.31 9.09 12.06
CA ASN A 33 3.00 10.37 11.98
C ASN A 33 3.56 10.74 13.37
N PRO A 34 4.88 10.70 13.58
CA PRO A 34 5.48 10.97 14.89
C PRO A 34 5.46 12.47 15.27
N THR A 35 5.30 13.39 14.31
CA THR A 35 5.27 14.83 14.58
C THR A 35 3.98 15.24 15.28
N TYR A 36 2.88 14.60 14.91
CA TYR A 36 1.54 14.96 15.36
C TYR A 36 0.87 13.83 16.15
N ASP A 37 1.62 12.76 16.44
CA ASP A 37 1.19 11.59 17.20
C ASP A 37 -0.17 11.03 16.76
N PHE A 38 -0.32 10.72 15.46
CA PHE A 38 -1.56 10.12 14.95
C PHE A 38 -1.36 9.00 13.94
N TRP A 39 -2.35 8.11 13.91
CA TRP A 39 -2.46 7.01 12.98
C TRP A 39 -3.30 7.39 11.75
N PHE A 40 -2.87 6.94 10.58
CA PHE A 40 -3.56 7.18 9.33
C PHE A 40 -3.40 6.03 8.35
N PHE A 41 -4.24 6.04 7.32
CA PHE A 41 -4.13 5.10 6.21
C PHE A 41 -3.52 5.77 4.99
N VAL A 42 -2.66 5.04 4.29
CA VAL A 42 -2.19 5.37 2.95
C VAL A 42 -3.07 4.63 1.94
N PRO A 43 -3.56 5.30 0.87
CA PRO A 43 -3.31 6.71 0.52
C PRO A 43 -4.19 7.72 1.28
N SER A 44 -5.29 7.30 1.89
CA SER A 44 -6.17 8.22 2.63
C SER A 44 -6.99 7.54 3.72
N GLY A 45 -7.44 8.35 4.68
CA GLY A 45 -8.32 7.93 5.77
C GLY A 45 -7.61 7.85 7.12
N ARG A 46 -8.41 7.65 8.17
CA ARG A 46 -7.93 7.44 9.54
C ARG A 46 -8.68 6.27 10.18
N PRO A 47 -7.99 5.37 10.91
CA PRO A 47 -8.66 4.38 11.73
C PRO A 47 -9.42 5.07 12.87
N LYS A 48 -10.54 4.50 13.30
CA LYS A 48 -11.26 4.98 14.50
C LYS A 48 -10.47 4.69 15.77
N VAL A 49 -9.89 3.49 15.84
CA VAL A 49 -9.10 2.97 16.96
C VAL A 49 -7.95 2.17 16.39
N VAL A 50 -6.77 2.27 17.02
CA VAL A 50 -5.63 1.39 16.78
C VAL A 50 -5.27 0.79 18.13
N THR A 51 -5.70 -0.46 18.36
CA THR A 51 -5.46 -1.18 19.62
C THR A 51 -3.98 -1.38 19.87
N GLN A 52 -3.58 -1.65 21.11
CA GLN A 52 -2.17 -1.86 21.45
C GLN A 52 -1.55 -3.01 20.65
N ASN A 53 -2.30 -4.07 20.38
CA ASN A 53 -1.85 -5.20 19.56
C ASN A 53 -1.51 -4.75 18.14
N VAL A 54 -2.38 -3.94 17.52
CA VAL A 54 -2.14 -3.41 16.17
C VAL A 54 -0.94 -2.46 16.15
N GLN A 55 -0.76 -1.63 17.18
CA GLN A 55 0.41 -0.76 17.30
C GLN A 55 1.71 -1.58 17.41
N ASN A 56 1.71 -2.62 18.24
CA ASN A 56 2.85 -3.52 18.41
C ASN A 56 3.18 -4.24 17.09
N ALA A 57 2.16 -4.75 16.40
CA ALA A 57 2.29 -5.38 15.09
C ALA A 57 2.87 -4.41 14.04
N TYR A 58 2.40 -3.16 14.04
CA TYR A 58 2.95 -2.11 13.18
C TYR A 58 4.45 -1.90 13.43
N TRP A 59 4.86 -1.70 14.68
CA TRP A 59 6.27 -1.49 15.00
C TRP A 59 7.15 -2.68 14.62
N ALA A 60 6.64 -3.91 14.78
CA ALA A 60 7.33 -5.13 14.40
C ALA A 60 7.44 -5.32 12.87
N ALA A 61 6.45 -4.85 12.10
CA ALA A 61 6.32 -5.11 10.68
C ALA A 61 6.61 -3.91 9.77
N ARG A 62 6.81 -2.69 10.30
CA ARG A 62 6.93 -1.45 9.49
C ARG A 62 8.04 -1.47 8.42
N THR A 63 9.10 -2.24 8.63
CA THR A 63 10.19 -2.41 7.63
C THR A 63 10.05 -3.69 6.79
N LYS A 64 8.99 -4.48 7.03
CA LYS A 64 8.73 -5.80 6.43
C LYS A 64 7.38 -5.86 5.69
N GLY A 65 6.83 -4.71 5.32
CA GLY A 65 5.57 -4.58 4.58
C GLY A 65 4.45 -3.88 5.35
N GLY A 66 4.54 -3.78 6.67
CA GLY A 66 3.59 -3.04 7.51
C GLY A 66 2.29 -3.79 7.82
N VAL A 67 1.32 -3.04 8.32
CA VAL A 67 -0.01 -3.52 8.74
C VAL A 67 -1.07 -2.91 7.84
N CYS A 68 -2.05 -3.72 7.47
CA CYS A 68 -3.10 -3.38 6.51
C CYS A 68 -4.48 -3.60 7.10
N TYR A 69 -5.47 -2.93 6.52
CA TYR A 69 -6.86 -2.95 6.97
C TYR A 69 -7.83 -2.99 5.78
N THR A 70 -8.87 -3.81 5.90
CA THR A 70 -10.06 -3.80 5.06
C THR A 70 -11.31 -3.69 5.94
N ASP A 71 -11.56 -4.75 6.71
CA ASP A 71 -12.54 -4.85 7.80
C ASP A 71 -11.88 -5.37 9.10
N LEU A 72 -10.78 -6.10 8.94
CA LEU A 72 -9.91 -6.66 9.98
C LEU A 72 -8.46 -6.22 9.76
N TRP A 73 -7.65 -6.29 10.80
CA TRP A 73 -6.23 -5.97 10.75
C TRP A 73 -5.41 -7.18 10.34
N PHE A 74 -4.44 -6.99 9.46
CA PHE A 74 -3.55 -8.08 9.01
C PHE A 74 -2.19 -7.57 8.59
N TYR A 75 -1.18 -8.44 8.61
CA TYR A 75 0.14 -8.13 8.06
C TYR A 75 0.07 -8.02 6.54
N CYS A 76 0.50 -6.89 5.97
CA CYS A 76 0.35 -6.63 4.54
C CYS A 76 1.06 -7.68 3.65
N LEU A 77 2.19 -8.20 4.12
CA LEU A 77 3.02 -9.15 3.37
C LEU A 77 2.44 -10.57 3.39
N THR A 78 1.96 -11.03 4.54
CA THR A 78 1.55 -12.44 4.74
C THR A 78 0.05 -12.65 4.66
N GLY A 79 -0.76 -11.61 4.86
CA GLY A 79 -2.21 -11.73 4.97
C GLY A 79 -2.68 -12.35 6.30
N ILE A 80 -1.77 -12.65 7.23
CA ILE A 80 -2.11 -13.19 8.55
C ILE A 80 -2.82 -12.11 9.36
N GLU A 81 -3.99 -12.45 9.89
CA GLU A 81 -4.80 -11.60 10.76
C GLU A 81 -4.07 -11.27 12.07
N ILE A 82 -4.35 -10.08 12.60
CA ILE A 82 -3.86 -9.60 13.89
C ILE A 82 -5.06 -9.62 14.84
N GLU A 83 -5.02 -10.49 15.84
CA GLU A 83 -6.06 -10.56 16.88
C GLU A 83 -6.07 -9.27 17.73
N GLU A 84 -7.24 -8.66 17.87
CA GLU A 84 -7.46 -7.44 18.66
C GLU A 84 -7.73 -7.70 20.14
#